data_AF-T0YE42-F1
#
_entry.id   AF-T0YE42-F1
#
_cell.length_a   1.000
_cell.length_b   1.000
_cell.length_c   1.000
_cell.angle_alpha   90.00
_cell.angle_beta   90.00
_cell.angle_gamma   90.00
#
_symmetry.space_group_name_H-M   'P 1'
#
loop_
_entity.id
_entity.type
_entity.pdbx_description
1 polymer ?
#
loop_
_entity_poly.entity_id
_entity_poly.type
_entity_poly.pdbx_seq_one_letter_code
_entity_poly.pdbx_strand_id
1 'polypeptide(L)'
;MLASLAVFIIIGVIGGAGNVLKDILDSKLDLYVLAFASVLLGYLIRFIKWSYYLKKLKLHVPVKKNLIVYLSMYSMNITPGKLGRILVAYTLNRITKKKIASTIPVVTLDIFTDFIGIGIVALALAIYLHAYVIYVAAIDLLLVLPYVFVINSW
;
A
#
# COMPACT_ATOMS: atom_id res chain seq x y z
N MET A 1 5.85 9.12 8.41
CA MET A 1 7.02 9.75 7.75
C MET A 1 7.99 10.35 8.77
N LEU A 2 7.56 11.25 9.66
CA LEU A 2 8.44 11.75 10.74
C LEU A 2 8.88 10.63 11.71
N ALA A 3 7.95 9.79 12.16
CA ALA A 3 8.27 8.65 13.01
C ALA A 3 9.21 7.63 12.33
N SER A 4 8.97 7.29 11.06
CA SER A 4 9.82 6.37 10.30
C SER A 4 11.22 6.96 10.05
N LEU A 5 11.32 8.26 9.79
CA LEU A 5 12.60 8.97 9.64
C LEU A 5 13.37 8.98 10.96
N ALA A 6 12.68 9.26 12.08
CA ALA A 6 13.29 9.24 13.41
C ALA A 6 13.82 7.84 13.78
N VAL A 7 13.03 6.78 13.55
CA VAL A 7 13.46 5.39 13.74
C VAL A 7 14.69 5.08 12.87
N PHE A 8 14.66 5.49 11.60
CA PHE A 8 15.79 5.26 10.70
C PHE A 8 17.07 5.98 11.18
N ILE A 9 16.95 7.21 11.68
CA ILE A 9 18.08 7.95 12.26
C ILE A 9 18.59 7.25 13.53
N ILE A 10 17.70 6.82 14.43
CA ILE A 10 18.08 6.11 15.67
C ILE A 10 18.84 4.82 15.34
N ILE A 11 18.32 4.02 14.41
CA ILE A 11 18.98 2.78 13.96
C ILE A 11 20.32 3.10 13.29
N GLY A 12 20.40 4.14 12.47
CA GLY A 12 21.65 4.56 11.82
C GLY A 12 22.71 5.06 12.81
N VAL A 13 22.31 5.72 13.89
CA VAL A 13 23.20 6.17 14.96
C VAL A 13 23.68 5.00 15.82
N ILE A 14 22.79 4.06 16.19
CA ILE A 14 23.12 2.88 16.99
C ILE A 14 23.96 1.87 16.20
N GLY A 15 23.61 1.61 14.93
CA GLY A 15 24.29 0.66 14.06
C GLY A 15 25.62 1.18 13.49
N GLY A 16 25.84 2.50 13.53
CA GLY A 16 26.99 3.17 12.96
C GLY A 16 26.92 3.22 11.43
N ALA A 17 26.79 4.42 10.86
CA ALA A 17 26.66 4.62 9.41
C ALA A 17 27.80 3.97 8.60
N GLY A 18 29.01 3.89 9.15
CA GLY A 18 30.16 3.24 8.51
C GLY A 18 30.05 1.72 8.42
N ASN A 19 29.38 1.06 9.37
CA ASN A 19 29.15 -0.38 9.33
C ASN A 19 28.06 -0.73 8.31
N VAL A 20 26.97 0.03 8.30
CA VAL A 20 25.89 -0.12 7.31
C VAL A 20 26.42 0.07 5.88
N LEU A 21 27.28 1.06 5.64
CA LEU A 21 27.91 1.27 4.34
C LEU A 21 28.80 0.09 3.92
N LYS A 22 29.58 -0.47 4.84
CA LYS A 22 30.40 -1.66 4.57
C LYS A 22 29.54 -2.86 4.24
N ASP A 23 28.49 -3.13 5.02
CA ASP A 23 27.57 -4.25 4.78
C ASP A 23 26.85 -4.10 3.44
N ILE A 24 26.47 -2.88 3.04
CA ILE A 24 25.90 -2.61 1.71
C ILE A 24 26.89 -2.94 0.60
N LEU A 25 28.16 -2.55 0.75
CA LEU A 25 29.19 -2.76 -0.27
C LEU A 25 29.66 -4.21 -0.36
N ASP A 26 29.69 -4.94 0.77
CA ASP A 26 30.07 -6.36 0.83
C ASP A 26 28.90 -7.31 0.51
N SER A 27 27.67 -6.78 0.43
CA SER A 27 26.49 -7.57 0.11
C SER A 27 26.52 -8.11 -1.32
N LYS A 28 26.07 -9.36 -1.48
CA LYS A 28 25.98 -10.01 -2.79
C LYS A 28 24.98 -9.31 -3.70
N LEU A 29 25.35 -9.13 -4.97
CA LEU A 29 24.48 -8.54 -5.99
C LEU A 29 23.13 -9.27 -6.12
N ASP A 30 23.13 -10.59 -5.95
CA ASP A 30 21.93 -11.44 -6.02
C ASP A 30 20.84 -11.01 -5.04
N LEU A 31 21.21 -10.54 -3.84
CA LEU A 31 20.25 -10.07 -2.83
C LEU A 31 19.54 -8.80 -3.31
N TYR A 32 20.27 -7.88 -3.95
CA TYR A 32 19.70 -6.66 -4.51
C TYR A 32 18.75 -6.96 -5.68
N VAL A 33 19.15 -7.87 -6.56
CA VAL A 33 18.31 -8.31 -7.69
C VAL A 33 17.03 -8.96 -7.17
N LEU A 34 17.14 -9.85 -6.18
CA LEU A 34 15.99 -10.55 -5.60
C LEU A 34 15.06 -9.59 -4.84
N ALA A 35 15.62 -8.64 -4.09
CA ALA A 35 14.85 -7.60 -3.41
C ALA A 35 14.10 -6.72 -4.43
N PHE A 36 14.79 -6.26 -5.47
CA PHE A 36 14.19 -5.43 -6.51
C PHE A 36 13.10 -6.17 -7.29
N ALA A 37 13.35 -7.43 -7.67
CA ALA A 37 12.38 -8.29 -8.32
C ALA A 37 11.15 -8.52 -7.42
N SER A 38 11.35 -8.75 -6.12
CA SER A 38 10.27 -8.93 -5.16
C SER A 38 9.39 -7.68 -5.03
N VAL A 39 9.99 -6.49 -5.01
CA VAL A 39 9.27 -5.21 -5.00
C VAL A 39 8.47 -5.02 -6.29
N LEU A 40 9.08 -5.28 -7.45
CA LEU A 40 8.40 -5.18 -8.74
C LEU A 40 7.22 -6.15 -8.87
N LEU A 41 7.40 -7.39 -8.43
CA LEU A 41 6.33 -8.39 -8.39
C LEU A 41 5.19 -7.94 -7.47
N GLY A 42 5.51 -7.38 -6.31
CA GLY A 42 4.53 -6.78 -5.41
C GLY A 42 3.71 -5.67 -6.08
N TYR A 43 4.37 -4.77 -6.81
CA TYR A 43 3.67 -3.73 -7.57
C TYR A 43 2.83 -4.27 -8.72
N LEU A 44 3.28 -5.32 -9.40
CA LEU A 44 2.53 -5.95 -10.48
C LEU A 44 1.24 -6.61 -9.97
N ILE A 45 1.33 -7.39 -8.89
CA ILE A 45 0.15 -8.04 -8.27
C ILE A 45 -0.89 -7.00 -7.86
N ARG A 46 -0.43 -5.92 -7.20
CA ARG A 46 -1.30 -4.83 -6.78
C ARG A 46 -1.89 -4.05 -7.97
N PHE A 47 -1.14 -3.90 -9.07
CA PHE A 47 -1.67 -3.32 -10.32
C PHE A 47 -2.76 -4.19 -10.96
N ILE A 48 -2.63 -5.51 -10.91
CA ILE A 48 -3.66 -6.45 -11.39
C ILE A 48 -4.94 -6.29 -10.56
N LYS A 49 -4.83 -6.27 -9.23
CA LYS A 49 -5.94 -6.01 -8.30
C LYS A 49 -6.64 -4.68 -8.62
N TRP A 50 -5.86 -3.61 -8.79
CA TRP A 50 -6.36 -2.29 -9.16
C TRP A 50 -7.10 -2.29 -10.50
N SER A 51 -6.51 -2.91 -11.52
CA SER A 51 -7.12 -3.03 -12.85
C SER A 51 -8.43 -3.80 -12.81
N TYR A 52 -8.52 -4.83 -11.95
CA TYR A 52 -9.75 -5.58 -11.70
C TYR A 52 -10.84 -4.71 -11.07
N TYR A 53 -10.52 -3.87 -10.08
CA TYR A 53 -11.48 -2.95 -9.47
C TYR A 53 -12.04 -1.92 -10.47
N LEU A 54 -11.19 -1.35 -11.33
CA LEU A 54 -11.65 -0.44 -12.38
C LEU A 54 -12.62 -1.12 -13.35
N LYS A 55 -12.31 -2.36 -13.77
CA LYS A 55 -13.21 -3.16 -14.62
C LYS A 55 -14.56 -3.40 -13.94
N LYS A 56 -14.57 -3.78 -12.66
CA LYS A 56 -15.81 -4.04 -11.89
C LYS A 56 -16.68 -2.78 -11.77
N LEU A 57 -16.07 -1.61 -11.66
CA LEU A 57 -16.76 -0.31 -11.61
C LEU A 57 -17.07 0.28 -13.01
N LYS A 58 -16.88 -0.53 -14.06
CA LYS A 58 -17.12 -0.16 -15.47
C LYS A 58 -16.35 1.11 -15.87
N LEU A 59 -15.15 1.31 -15.30
CA LEU A 59 -14.24 2.41 -15.61
C LEU A 59 -13.27 1.92 -16.68
N HIS A 60 -13.56 2.24 -17.94
CA HIS A 60 -12.74 1.84 -19.07
C HIS A 60 -11.53 2.78 -19.19
N VAL A 61 -10.35 2.27 -18.83
CA VAL A 61 -9.08 2.99 -18.95
C VAL A 61 -8.11 2.13 -19.78
N PRO A 62 -7.48 2.67 -20.84
CA PRO A 62 -6.44 1.95 -21.58
C PRO A 62 -5.30 1.50 -20.67
N VAL A 63 -4.81 0.27 -20.83
CA VAL A 63 -3.83 -0.36 -19.91
C VAL A 63 -2.60 0.52 -19.67
N LYS A 64 -2.03 1.14 -20.71
CA LYS A 64 -0.89 2.06 -20.58
C LYS A 64 -1.19 3.25 -19.67
N LYS A 65 -2.35 3.90 -19.87
CA LYS A 65 -2.79 5.02 -19.02
C LYS A 65 -3.09 4.55 -17.61
N ASN A 66 -3.70 3.37 -17.46
CA ASN A 66 -3.99 2.80 -16.15
C ASN A 66 -2.72 2.55 -15.35
N LEU A 67 -1.66 2.04 -15.99
CA LEU A 67 -0.37 1.81 -15.34
C LEU A 67 0.27 3.12 -14.87
N ILE A 68 0.26 4.16 -15.72
CA ILE A 68 0.77 5.49 -15.34
C ILE A 68 -0.02 6.07 -14.16
N VAL A 69 -1.35 5.99 -14.21
CA VAL A 69 -2.21 6.46 -13.11
C VAL A 69 -1.91 5.68 -11.83
N TYR A 70 -1.77 4.37 -11.91
CA TYR A 70 -1.44 3.53 -10.77
C TYR A 70 -0.06 3.86 -10.17
N LEU A 71 0.98 4.00 -10.99
CA LEU A 71 2.32 4.37 -10.51
C LEU A 71 2.36 5.79 -9.92
N SER A 72 1.58 6.72 -10.49
CA SER A 72 1.47 8.09 -9.95
C SER A 72 0.90 8.10 -8.52
N MET A 73 0.02 7.15 -8.21
CA MET A 73 -0.54 6.99 -6.86
C MET A 73 0.55 6.67 -5.82
N TYR A 74 1.57 5.87 -6.19
CA TYR A 74 2.67 5.49 -5.29
C TYR A 74 3.69 6.60 -5.09
N SER A 75 3.98 7.38 -6.14
CA SER A 75 4.85 8.56 -6.03
C SER A 75 4.34 9.54 -4.96
N MET A 76 3.03 9.64 -4.80
CA MET A 76 2.39 10.55 -3.87
C MET A 76 2.15 9.95 -2.47
N ASN A 77 2.64 8.75 -2.16
CA ASN A 77 2.56 8.19 -0.80
C ASN A 77 3.45 8.94 0.21
N ILE A 78 4.41 9.74 -0.27
CA ILE A 78 5.31 10.55 0.56
C ILE A 78 4.57 11.78 1.13
N THR A 79 3.47 12.22 0.53
CA THR A 79 2.76 13.43 0.94
C THR A 79 1.87 13.18 2.18
N PRO A 80 1.95 14.02 3.24
CA PRO A 80 1.08 13.89 4.40
C PRO A 80 -0.40 14.05 4.01
N GLY A 81 -1.28 13.23 4.59
CA GLY A 81 -2.73 13.29 4.35
C GLY A 81 -3.25 12.49 3.15
N LYS A 82 -2.41 11.71 2.45
CA LYS A 82 -2.80 10.88 1.29
C LYS A 82 -3.50 11.67 0.16
N LEU A 83 -3.17 12.96 0.00
CA LEU A 83 -3.74 13.87 -1.02
C LEU A 83 -3.59 13.36 -2.46
N GLY A 84 -2.58 12.53 -2.73
CA GLY A 84 -2.40 11.93 -4.05
C GLY A 84 -3.57 11.09 -4.54
N ARG A 85 -4.41 10.60 -3.64
CA ARG A 85 -5.62 9.86 -3.97
C ARG A 85 -6.70 10.73 -4.62
N ILE A 86 -6.79 11.99 -4.20
CA ILE A 86 -7.69 12.98 -4.80
C ILE A 86 -7.22 13.29 -6.23
N LEU A 87 -5.91 13.46 -6.42
CA LEU A 87 -5.34 13.69 -7.76
C LEU A 87 -5.52 12.48 -8.69
N VAL A 88 -5.43 11.25 -8.17
CA VAL A 88 -5.72 10.04 -8.93
C VAL A 88 -7.21 9.97 -9.30
N ALA A 89 -8.12 10.24 -8.36
CA ALA A 89 -9.55 10.28 -8.63
C ALA A 89 -9.91 11.36 -9.67
N TYR A 90 -9.25 12.52 -9.61
CA TYR A 90 -9.36 13.60 -10.60
C TYR A 90 -8.81 13.19 -11.97
N THR A 91 -7.63 12.57 -12.02
CA THR A 91 -7.03 12.06 -13.26
C THR A 91 -7.92 11.01 -13.91
N LEU A 92 -8.48 10.08 -13.12
CA LEU A 92 -9.45 9.10 -13.59
C LEU A 92 -10.73 9.75 -14.12
N ASN A 93 -11.24 10.78 -13.45
CA ASN A 93 -12.37 11.56 -13.95
C ASN A 93 -12.05 12.21 -15.31
N ARG A 94 -10.87 12.78 -15.50
CA ARG A 94 -10.45 13.39 -16.77
C ARG A 94 -10.37 12.38 -17.91
N ILE A 95 -9.90 11.15 -17.62
CA ILE A 95 -9.76 10.07 -18.61
C ILE A 95 -11.10 9.40 -18.92
N THR A 96 -11.89 9.08 -17.90
CA THR A 96 -13.11 8.27 -18.03
C THR A 96 -14.39 9.10 -18.19
N LYS A 97 -14.31 10.42 -17.96
CA LYS A 97 -15.44 11.36 -17.92
C LYS A 97 -16.54 11.03 -16.89
N LYS A 98 -16.31 10.04 -16.01
CA LYS A 98 -17.26 9.68 -14.94
C LYS A 98 -17.07 10.57 -13.71
N LYS A 99 -18.16 10.86 -12.99
CA LYS A 99 -18.15 11.68 -11.76
C LYS A 99 -17.12 11.17 -10.76
N ILE A 100 -16.41 12.08 -10.09
CA ILE A 100 -15.40 11.77 -9.06
C ILE A 100 -16.01 10.89 -7.93
N ALA A 101 -17.29 11.09 -7.60
CA ALA A 101 -18.01 10.24 -6.65
C ALA A 101 -17.99 8.74 -6.99
N SER A 102 -17.89 8.38 -8.28
CA SER A 102 -17.78 6.98 -8.72
C SER A 102 -16.35 6.41 -8.70
N THR A 103 -15.33 7.27 -8.60
CA THR A 103 -13.91 6.87 -8.61
C THR A 103 -13.29 6.89 -7.21
N ILE A 104 -13.82 7.68 -6.28
CA ILE A 104 -13.42 7.70 -4.86
C ILE A 104 -13.45 6.29 -4.24
N PRO A 105 -14.52 5.48 -4.39
CA PRO A 105 -14.56 4.14 -3.79
C PRO A 105 -13.42 3.24 -4.25
N VAL A 106 -12.98 3.33 -5.51
CA VAL A 106 -11.84 2.54 -6.03
C VAL A 106 -10.58 2.83 -5.20
N VAL A 107 -10.31 4.11 -4.99
CA VAL A 107 -9.08 4.58 -4.36
C VAL A 107 -9.11 4.33 -2.85
N THR A 108 -10.29 4.32 -2.23
CA THR A 108 -10.46 3.94 -0.82
C THR A 108 -10.39 2.43 -0.62
N LEU A 109 -11.01 1.63 -1.51
CA LEU A 109 -10.94 0.15 -1.48
C LEU A 109 -9.51 -0.37 -1.48
N ASP A 110 -8.60 0.30 -2.19
CA ASP A 110 -7.19 -0.06 -2.17
C ASP A 110 -6.58 0.00 -0.75
N ILE A 111 -6.89 1.05 0.04
CA ILE A 111 -6.47 1.13 1.46
C ILE A 111 -7.05 0.00 2.28
N PHE A 112 -8.34 -0.24 2.11
CA PHE A 112 -9.04 -1.22 2.92
C PHE A 112 -8.48 -2.62 2.69
N THR A 113 -8.23 -2.97 1.43
CA THR A 113 -7.62 -4.27 1.11
C THR A 113 -6.19 -4.39 1.61
N ASP A 114 -5.44 -3.29 1.68
CA ASP A 114 -4.09 -3.29 2.25
C ASP A 114 -4.12 -3.49 3.78
N PHE A 115 -5.06 -2.85 4.50
CA PHE A 115 -5.22 -3.08 5.95
C PHE A 115 -5.67 -4.51 6.27
N ILE A 116 -6.65 -5.03 5.53
CA ILE A 116 -7.10 -6.42 5.68
C ILE A 116 -5.95 -7.39 5.39
N GLY A 117 -5.15 -7.11 4.35
CA GLY A 117 -3.98 -7.93 4.03
C GLY A 117 -2.96 -7.96 5.17
N ILE A 118 -2.65 -6.81 5.79
CA ILE A 118 -1.76 -6.74 6.94
C ILE A 118 -2.35 -7.49 8.14
N GLY A 119 -3.64 -7.32 8.43
CA GLY A 119 -4.32 -8.01 9.53
C GLY A 119 -4.27 -9.53 9.37
N ILE A 120 -4.63 -10.04 8.19
CA ILE A 120 -4.55 -11.49 7.89
C ILE A 120 -3.14 -12.03 8.12
N VAL A 121 -2.11 -11.33 7.63
CA VAL A 121 -0.71 -11.77 7.82
C VAL A 121 -0.30 -11.71 9.28
N ALA A 122 -0.68 -10.65 10.00
CA ALA A 122 -0.39 -10.48 11.42
C ALA A 122 -1.07 -11.57 12.25
N LEU A 123 -2.33 -11.88 11.98
CA LEU A 123 -3.09 -12.91 12.66
C LEU A 123 -2.51 -14.30 12.36
N ALA A 124 -2.18 -14.59 11.10
CA ALA A 124 -1.53 -15.85 10.73
C ALA A 124 -0.20 -16.05 11.47
N LEU A 125 0.61 -14.99 11.58
CA LEU A 125 1.88 -15.03 12.32
C LEU A 125 1.65 -15.19 13.83
N ALA A 126 0.67 -14.50 14.41
CA ALA A 126 0.33 -14.62 15.82
C ALA A 126 -0.12 -16.05 16.17
N ILE A 127 -0.92 -16.67 15.32
CA ILE A 127 -1.35 -18.07 15.45
C ILE A 127 -0.13 -19.00 15.35
N TYR A 128 0.72 -18.81 14.34
CA TYR A 128 1.92 -19.63 14.14
C TYR A 128 2.87 -19.56 15.35
N LEU A 129 3.09 -18.37 15.89
CA LEU A 129 3.95 -18.14 17.06
C LEU A 129 3.26 -18.43 18.40
N HIS A 130 1.96 -18.76 18.39
CA HIS A 130 1.13 -18.99 19.59
C HIS A 130 1.20 -17.84 20.60
N ALA A 131 1.39 -16.61 20.10
CA ALA A 131 1.65 -15.43 20.92
C ALA A 131 0.76 -14.27 20.48
N TYR A 132 0.22 -13.53 21.43
CA TYR A 132 -0.56 -12.29 21.23
C TYR A 132 -1.80 -12.40 20.32
N VAL A 133 -2.30 -13.62 20.04
CA VAL A 133 -3.42 -13.88 19.12
C VAL A 133 -4.65 -13.01 19.43
N ILE A 134 -5.04 -12.94 20.70
CA ILE A 134 -6.22 -12.17 21.14
C ILE A 134 -6.02 -10.67 20.90
N TYR A 135 -4.81 -10.14 21.16
CA TYR A 135 -4.50 -8.73 20.94
C TYR A 135 -4.51 -8.38 19.45
N VAL A 136 -3.92 -9.22 18.61
CA VAL A 136 -3.90 -9.03 17.15
C VAL A 136 -5.32 -9.09 16.60
N ALA A 137 -6.13 -10.08 17.01
CA ALA A 137 -7.52 -10.18 16.59
C ALA A 137 -8.37 -8.96 17.03
N ALA A 138 -8.15 -8.44 18.23
CA ALA A 138 -8.84 -7.24 18.70
C ALA A 138 -8.45 -5.98 17.90
N ILE A 139 -7.17 -5.84 17.54
CA ILE A 139 -6.69 -4.74 16.68
C ILE A 139 -7.29 -4.87 15.27
N ASP A 140 -7.29 -6.06 14.69
CA ASP A 140 -7.87 -6.30 13.37
C ASP A 140 -9.37 -5.97 13.34
N LEU A 141 -10.11 -6.35 14.39
CA LEU A 141 -11.52 -5.98 14.54
C LEU A 141 -11.70 -4.46 14.58
N LEU A 142 -10.85 -3.75 15.33
CA LEU A 142 -10.88 -2.30 15.41
C LEU A 142 -10.52 -1.64 14.07
N LEU A 143 -9.57 -2.20 13.32
CA LEU A 143 -9.21 -1.73 11.99
C LEU A 143 -10.34 -1.89 10.97
N VAL A 144 -11.22 -2.88 11.16
CA VAL A 144 -12.37 -3.14 10.29
C VAL A 144 -13.61 -2.31 10.69
N LEU A 145 -13.71 -1.79 11.92
CA LEU A 145 -14.87 -0.99 12.36
C LEU A 145 -15.21 0.21 11.44
N PRO A 146 -14.26 1.04 10.98
CA PRO A 146 -14.55 2.11 10.02
C PRO A 146 -15.17 1.61 8.71
N TYR A 147 -14.98 0.33 8.38
CA TYR A 147 -15.50 -0.30 7.16
C TYR A 147 -17.00 -0.51 7.22
N VAL A 148 -17.56 -0.79 8.40
CA VAL A 148 -19.01 -0.95 8.61
C VAL A 148 -19.74 0.35 8.24
N PHE A 149 -19.16 1.50 8.60
CA PHE A 149 -19.74 2.81 8.30
C PHE A 149 -19.69 3.17 6.80
N VAL A 150 -18.69 2.69 6.05
CA VAL A 150 -18.54 2.96 4.61
C VAL A 150 -19.44 2.06 3.75
N ILE A 151 -19.75 0.85 4.22
CA ILE A 151 -20.69 -0.05 3.51
C ILE A 151 -22.15 0.32 3.81
N ASN A 152 -22.45 0.79 5.02
CA ASN A 152 -23.79 1.21 5.43
C ASN A 152 -24.16 2.65 5.07
N SER A 153 -23.27 3.41 4.43
CA SER A 153 -23.63 4.71 3.87
C SER A 153 -24.40 4.52 2.55
N TRP A 154 -25.70 4.25 2.68
CA TRP A 154 -26.75 4.42 1.68
C TRP A 154 -27.70 5.52 2.15
#